data_AF-A0A920PB02-F1
#
_entry.id   AF-A0A920PB02-F1
#
_cell.length_a   1.000
_cell.length_b   1.000
_cell.length_c   1.000
_cell.angle_alpha   90.00
_cell.angle_beta   90.00
_cell.angle_gamma   90.00
#
_symmetry.space_group_name_H-M   'P 1'
#
loop_
_entity.id
_entity.type
_entity.pdbx_description
1 polymer ?
#
loop_
_entity_poly.entity_id
_entity_poly.type
_entity_poly.pdbx_seq_one_letter_code
_entity_poly.pdbx_strand_id
1 'polypeptide(L)' 'MGGIKSFTAKKILDKKPSDLLQKAIRGMLPKNRLGRTLNNNYRIYDTAEHPHGSQNPESVNI' A
#
# COMPACT_ATOMS: atom_id res chain seq x y z
N MET A 1 18.06 24.89 -5.50
CA MET A 1 18.25 23.47 -5.87
C MET A 1 18.43 22.66 -4.59
N GLY A 2 17.36 22.10 -4.04
CA GLY A 2 17.41 21.41 -2.74
C GLY A 2 16.03 21.02 -2.25
N GLY A 3 15.58 19.81 -2.60
CA GLY A 3 14.25 19.30 -2.27
C GLY A 3 14.24 17.80 -1.98
N ILE A 4 15.42 17.20 -1.76
CA ILE A 4 15.54 15.79 -1.40
C ILE A 4 14.99 15.63 0.01
N LYS A 5 13.87 14.90 0.13
CA LYS A 5 13.29 14.51 1.41
C LYS A 5 13.62 13.04 1.66
N SER A 6 14.44 12.77 2.67
CA SER A 6 14.77 11.42 3.10
C SER A 6 14.02 11.09 4.40
N PHE A 7 13.48 9.87 4.47
CA PHE A 7 12.80 9.35 5.65
C PHE A 7 13.26 7.92 5.91
N THR A 8 13.49 7.57 7.17
CA THR A 8 13.77 6.20 7.59
C THR A 8 12.48 5.38 7.58
N ALA A 9 12.57 4.08 7.29
CA ALA A 9 11.41 3.17 7.34
C ALA A 9 10.66 3.24 8.69
N LYS A 10 11.38 3.33 9.80
CA LYS A 10 10.80 3.52 11.14
C LYS A 10 9.89 4.75 11.24
N LYS A 11 10.35 5.90 10.73
CA LYS A 11 9.55 7.14 10.71
C LYS A 11 8.30 7.04 9.82
N ILE A 12 8.35 6.21 8.77
CA ILE A 12 7.19 5.96 7.90
C ILE A 12 6.19 5.06 8.64
N LEU A 13 6.66 3.98 9.27
CA LEU A 13 5.82 3.09 10.09
C LEU A 13 5.10 3.83 11.20
N ASP A 14 5.79 4.70 11.93
CA ASP A 14 5.19 5.46 13.04
C ASP A 14 4.11 6.45 12.57
N LYS A 15 4.21 6.95 11.33
CA LYS A 15 3.32 8.00 10.81
C LYS A 15 2.18 7.45 9.97
N LYS A 16 2.50 6.52 9.06
CA LYS A 16 1.61 5.92 8.05
C LYS A 16 2.15 4.54 7.67
N PRO A 17 1.84 3.48 8.43
CA PRO A 17 2.36 2.15 8.14
C PRO A 17 1.85 1.61 6.80
N SER A 18 0.62 1.94 6.39
CA SER A 18 0.05 1.63 5.07
C SER A 18 0.91 2.08 3.89
N ASP A 19 1.54 3.26 3.98
CA ASP A 19 2.40 3.80 2.91
C ASP A 19 3.64 2.92 2.68
N LEU A 20 4.17 2.28 3.73
CA LEU A 20 5.33 1.39 3.58
C LEU A 20 4.96 0.17 2.76
N LEU A 21 3.84 -0.48 3.11
CA LEU A 21 3.38 -1.69 2.43
C LEU A 21 2.93 -1.38 0.99
N GLN A 22 2.24 -0.26 0.77
CA GLN A 22 1.87 0.21 -0.56
C GLN A 22 3.10 0.42 -1.46
N LYS A 23 4.16 1.04 -0.93
CA LYS A 23 5.41 1.24 -1.68
C LYS A 23 6.09 -0.08 -2.03
N ALA A 24 6.12 -1.04 -1.09
CA ALA A 24 6.69 -2.35 -1.33
C ALA A 24 5.95 -3.09 -2.47
N ILE A 25 4.62 -3.16 -2.38
CA ILE A 25 3.77 -3.81 -3.40
C ILE A 25 3.92 -3.11 -4.76
N ARG A 26 3.83 -1.78 -4.79
CA ARG A 26 4.01 -1.00 -6.02
C ARG A 26 5.39 -1.20 -6.64
N GLY A 27 6.43 -1.41 -5.83
CA GLY A 27 7.78 -1.74 -6.27
C GLY A 27 7.90 -3.11 -6.94
N MET A 28 7.05 -4.06 -6.54
CA MET A 28 6.98 -5.42 -7.10
C MET A 28 6.11 -5.50 -8.37
N LEU A 29 5.34 -4.47 -8.70
CA LEU A 29 4.50 -4.43 -9.91
C LEU A 29 5.24 -3.92 -11.16
N PRO A 30 4.84 -4.37 -12.36
CA PRO A 30 5.44 -3.92 -13.61
C PRO A 30 5.20 -2.42 -13.84
N LYS A 31 6.21 -1.68 -14.32
CA LYS A 31 6.14 -0.23 -14.55
C LYS A 31 5.51 0.13 -15.90
N ASN A 32 4.31 -0.36 -16.16
CA ASN A 32 3.57 -0.11 -17.40
C ASN A 32 2.11 0.33 -17.11
N ARG A 33 1.30 0.51 -18.16
CA ARG A 33 -0.12 0.90 -18.02
C ARG A 33 -0.90 -0.12 -17.19
N LEU A 34 -0.63 -1.42 -17.39
CA LEU A 34 -1.25 -2.50 -16.62
C LEU A 34 -0.92 -2.40 -15.12
N GLY A 35 0.35 -2.18 -14.78
CA GLY A 35 0.75 -2.02 -13.38
C GLY A 35 0.11 -0.81 -12.69
N ARG A 36 -0.17 0.28 -13.43
CA ARG A 36 -0.98 1.39 -12.90
C ARG A 36 -2.41 0.97 -12.57
N THR A 37 -3.02 0.11 -13.41
CA THR A 37 -4.33 -0.46 -13.13
C THR A 37 -4.29 -1.39 -11.92
N LEU A 38 -3.31 -2.30 -11.86
CA LEU A 38 -3.14 -3.24 -10.74
C LEU A 38 -2.94 -2.53 -9.40
N ASN A 39 -2.29 -1.36 -9.40
CA ASN A 39 -2.13 -0.55 -8.19
C ASN A 39 -3.46 -0.10 -7.56
N ASN A 40 -4.54 -0.05 -8.32
CA ASN A 40 -5.85 0.38 -7.81
C ASN A 40 -6.70 -0.77 -7.25
N ASN A 41 -6.27 -2.02 -7.48
CA ASN A 41 -7.03 -3.23 -7.14
C ASN A 41 -6.90 -3.61 -5.65
N TYR A 42 -5.83 -3.21 -4.97
CA TYR A 42 -5.62 -3.51 -3.56
C TYR A 42 -5.95 -2.31 -2.67
N ARG A 43 -6.38 -2.58 -1.44
CA ARG A 43 -6.66 -1.59 -0.40
C ARG A 43 -5.96 -2.01 0.88
N ILE A 44 -5.22 -1.09 1.48
CA ILE A 44 -4.46 -1.32 2.71
C ILE A 44 -5.04 -0.37 3.76
N TYR A 45 -5.40 -0.94 4.90
CA TYR A 45 -5.98 -0.22 6.03
C TYR A 45 -5.00 -0.30 7.20
N ASP A 46 -4.85 0.81 7.92
CA ASP A 46 -4.01 0.87 9.12
C ASP A 46 -4.74 0.25 10.35
N THR A 47 -6.06 0.12 10.26
CA THR A 47 -6.94 -0.45 11.28
C THR A 47 -7.40 -1.86 10.89
N ALA A 48 -7.88 -2.63 11.87
CA ALA A 48 -8.41 -3.98 11.65
C ALA A 48 -9.74 -4.00 10.85
N GLU A 49 -10.39 -2.86 10.68
CA GLU A 49 -11.66 -2.73 9.98
C GLU A 49 -11.49 -2.24 8.55
N HIS A 50 -12.31 -2.76 7.63
CA HIS A 50 -12.41 -2.32 6.25
C HIS A 50 -13.88 -2.06 5.83
N PRO A 51 -14.16 -1.04 5.00
CA PRO A 51 -15.52 -0.72 4.55
C PRO A 51 -16.08 -1.67 3.49
N HIS A 52 -15.37 -2.76 3.15
CA HIS A 52 -15.72 -3.68 2.07
C HIS A 52 -16.67 -4.82 2.47
N GLY A 53 -17.50 -4.63 3.50
CA GLY A 53 -18.44 -5.65 3.97
C GLY A 53 -19.39 -6.18 2.89
N SER A 54 -19.79 -5.32 1.94
CA SER A 54 -20.69 -5.71 0.84
C SER A 54 -20.02 -6.57 -0.26
N GLN A 55 -18.68 -6.66 -0.28
CA GLN A 55 -17.95 -7.41 -1.31
C GLN A 55 -17.73 -8.88 -0.93
N ASN A 56 -18.21 -9.31 0.25
CA ASN A 56 -18.02 -10.67 0.79
C ASN A 56 -16.58 -11.17 0.66
N PRO A 57 -15.58 -10.47 1.25
CA PRO A 57 -14.19 -10.89 1.15
C PRO A 57 -13.96 -12.22 1.88
N GLU A 58 -13.21 -13.12 1.25
CA GLU A 58 -12.79 -14.38 1.85
C GLU A 58 -11.43 -14.21 2.54
N SER A 59 -11.29 -14.79 3.73
CA SER A 59 -10.02 -14.79 4.47
C SER A 59 -9.04 -15.78 3.84
N VAL A 60 -7.86 -15.30 3.46
CA VAL A 60 -6.77 -16.12 2.93
C VAL A 60 -5.63 -16.17 3.97
N ASN A 61 -5.18 -17.37 4.32
CA ASN A 61 -3.94 -17.58 5.09
C ASN A 61 -2.78 -17.81 4.11
N ILE A 62 -1.62 -17.24 4.43
CA ILE A 62 -0.39 -17.24 3.60
C ILE A 62 0.62 -18.23 4.17
#